data_AF-A0A6L9L082-F1
#
_entry.id   AF-A0A6L9L082-F1
#
_cell.length_a   1.000
_cell.length_b   1.000
_cell.length_c   1.000
_cell.angle_alpha   90.00
_cell.angle_beta   90.00
_cell.angle_gamma   90.00
#
_symmetry.space_group_name_H-M   'P 1'
#
loop_
_entity.id
_entity.type
_entity.pdbx_description
1 polymer ?
#
loop_
_entity_poly.entity_id
_entity_poly.type
_entity_poly.pdbx_seq_one_letter_code
_entity_poly.pdbx_strand_id
1 'polypeptide(L)'
;MTNTTSTLEEIISQEYQHGFETEVEADAIPRGLSEETVRIISAKKNEPGFLLEWRLAAYRRWLEMTPPEWASVHYPAIDYQDIIYYSAPKSQKDGPKSLDEVDPELLKTYEKLGIPLHERAILAGVAVDAVFDSVSVATTFKDKLAEKGIIFCSFSEAVQHHPELVRQYLGTVVPVQDNFYAALNSAVFSDGSFVYIPPGVRCPMELSTYFRINAKNTGQFERTLIIADRDAYVSYLEGCTAPMRDENQLHAAVVELVALENAQIKYSTVQN
;
A
#
# COMPACT_ATOMS: atom_id res chain seq x y z
N MET A 1 3.57 30.06 -37.88
CA MET A 1 4.31 29.81 -36.63
C MET A 1 3.32 30.03 -35.49
N THR A 2 2.34 29.13 -35.35
CA THR A 2 2.31 27.96 -34.43
C THR A 2 2.01 28.35 -32.98
N ASN A 3 0.71 28.48 -32.69
CA ASN A 3 0.02 28.63 -31.40
C ASN A 3 0.12 27.35 -30.51
N THR A 4 1.29 26.73 -30.43
CA THR A 4 1.43 25.42 -29.74
C THR A 4 1.96 25.57 -28.31
N THR A 5 2.50 26.73 -27.94
CA THR A 5 3.12 26.95 -26.62
C THR A 5 2.10 27.33 -25.54
N SER A 6 1.05 28.10 -25.89
CA SER A 6 0.07 28.59 -24.91
C SER A 6 -0.83 27.49 -24.35
N THR A 7 -1.10 26.44 -25.14
CA THR A 7 -1.94 25.31 -24.73
C THR A 7 -1.23 24.39 -23.74
N LEU A 8 0.10 24.30 -23.80
CA LEU A 8 0.88 23.46 -22.88
C LEU A 8 1.01 24.13 -21.50
N GLU A 9 1.22 25.44 -21.46
CA GLU A 9 1.24 26.22 -20.21
C GLU A 9 -0.14 26.22 -19.52
N GLU A 10 -1.24 26.31 -20.29
CA GLU A 10 -2.60 26.19 -19.76
C GLU A 10 -2.88 24.80 -19.17
N ILE A 11 -2.44 23.72 -19.82
CA ILE A 11 -2.58 22.34 -19.32
C ILE A 11 -1.71 22.10 -18.07
N ILE A 12 -0.49 22.66 -18.01
CA ILE A 12 0.40 22.57 -16.85
C ILE A 12 -0.14 23.41 -15.67
N SER A 13 -0.85 24.51 -15.96
CA SER A 13 -1.42 25.42 -14.94
C SER A 13 -2.79 24.99 -14.39
N GLN A 14 -3.40 23.94 -14.93
CA GLN A 14 -4.64 23.41 -14.37
C GLN A 14 -4.35 22.73 -13.03
N GLU A 15 -4.80 23.35 -11.94
CA GLU A 15 -4.80 22.72 -10.62
C GLU A 15 -5.50 21.36 -10.67
N TYR A 16 -4.81 20.34 -10.17
CA TYR A 16 -5.26 18.96 -10.19
C TYR A 16 -6.62 18.80 -9.47
N GLN A 17 -7.66 18.50 -10.24
CA GLN A 17 -9.05 18.49 -9.77
C GLN A 17 -9.38 17.40 -8.74
N HIS A 18 -8.42 16.57 -8.32
CA HIS A 18 -8.62 15.48 -7.34
C HIS A 18 -7.81 15.65 -6.05
N GLY A 19 -7.21 16.83 -5.81
CA GLY A 19 -6.36 17.12 -4.64
C GLY A 19 -7.06 17.50 -3.33
N PHE A 20 -8.12 16.81 -2.90
CA PHE A 20 -8.86 17.18 -1.67
C PHE A 20 -8.31 16.47 -0.41
N GLU A 21 -8.12 17.23 0.68
CA GLU A 21 -7.73 16.73 2.01
C GLU A 21 -8.97 16.28 2.81
N THR A 22 -8.81 15.30 3.70
CA THR A 22 -9.87 14.84 4.63
C THR A 22 -9.25 14.78 6.03
N GLU A 23 -9.81 15.49 7.01
CA GLU A 23 -9.29 15.51 8.38
C GLU A 23 -9.80 14.29 9.17
N VAL A 24 -9.01 13.22 9.21
CA VAL A 24 -9.29 12.05 10.07
C VAL A 24 -8.29 12.02 11.22
N GLU A 25 -8.78 11.89 12.47
CA GLU A 25 -7.91 11.68 13.63
C GLU A 25 -7.13 10.35 13.51
N ALA A 26 -5.80 10.42 13.56
CA ALA A 26 -4.92 9.26 13.44
C ALA A 26 -4.20 8.91 14.75
N ASP A 27 -3.97 7.62 14.99
CA ASP A 27 -3.02 7.08 15.98
C ASP A 27 -1.65 6.93 15.31
N ALA A 28 -0.78 7.91 15.54
CA ALA A 28 0.58 7.98 15.00
C ALA A 28 1.63 7.73 16.09
N ILE A 29 2.70 7.03 15.73
CA ILE A 29 3.87 6.88 16.61
C ILE A 29 4.76 8.13 16.54
N PRO A 30 5.62 8.37 17.55
CA PRO A 30 6.58 9.47 17.50
C PRO A 30 7.50 9.37 16.27
N ARG A 31 8.00 10.53 15.83
CA ARG A 31 9.00 10.59 14.76
C ARG A 31 10.27 9.87 15.16
N GLY A 32 10.92 9.26 14.19
CA GLY A 32 12.23 8.66 14.36
C GLY A 32 12.26 7.16 14.09
N LEU A 33 13.39 6.72 13.57
CA LEU A 33 13.71 5.34 13.28
C LEU A 33 14.71 4.78 14.28
N SER A 34 14.27 3.78 15.03
CA SER A 34 15.05 3.03 16.00
C SER A 34 14.57 1.57 16.06
N GLU A 35 15.33 0.69 16.73
CA GLU A 35 14.81 -0.65 17.05
C GLU A 35 13.49 -0.59 17.82
N GLU A 36 13.31 0.41 18.67
CA GLU A 36 12.06 0.61 19.42
C GLU A 36 10.89 0.97 18.50
N THR A 37 11.12 1.85 17.52
CA THR A 37 10.13 2.17 16.48
C THR A 37 9.68 0.89 15.77
N VAL A 38 10.63 0.03 15.36
CA VAL A 38 10.33 -1.26 14.71
C VAL A 38 9.53 -2.18 15.61
N ARG A 39 9.88 -2.28 16.90
CA ARG A 39 9.14 -3.07 17.89
C ARG A 39 7.71 -2.57 18.09
N ILE A 40 7.52 -1.25 18.14
CA ILE A 40 6.21 -0.62 18.27
C ILE A 40 5.34 -0.93 17.05
N ILE A 41 5.88 -0.81 15.82
CA ILE A 41 5.15 -1.15 14.59
C ILE A 41 4.68 -2.60 14.63
N SER A 42 5.61 -3.51 14.93
CA SER A 42 5.34 -4.95 14.99
C SER A 42 4.31 -5.30 16.06
N ALA A 43 4.41 -4.68 17.24
CA ALA A 43 3.47 -4.86 18.34
C ALA A 43 2.06 -4.32 18.03
N LYS A 44 1.95 -3.11 17.46
CA LYS A 44 0.66 -2.52 17.05
C LYS A 44 -0.06 -3.39 16.02
N LYS A 45 0.68 -4.08 15.15
CA LYS A 45 0.15 -5.01 14.15
C LYS A 45 -0.05 -6.45 14.63
N ASN A 46 0.33 -6.75 15.87
CA ASN A 46 0.28 -8.10 16.43
C ASN A 46 1.00 -9.14 15.54
N GLU A 47 2.22 -8.79 15.10
CA GLU A 47 3.00 -9.65 14.20
C GLU A 47 3.63 -10.85 14.93
N PRO A 48 3.82 -11.98 14.23
CA PRO A 48 4.55 -13.12 14.77
C PRO A 48 6.04 -12.80 14.96
N GLY A 49 6.67 -13.44 15.94
CA GLY A 49 8.07 -13.15 16.31
C GLY A 49 9.09 -13.31 15.17
N PHE A 50 8.84 -14.18 14.18
CA PHE A 50 9.74 -14.31 13.04
C PHE A 50 9.83 -13.02 12.20
N LEU A 51 8.70 -12.30 12.07
CA LEU A 51 8.64 -11.08 11.28
C LEU A 51 9.29 -9.92 12.03
N LEU A 52 9.11 -9.86 13.36
CA LEU A 52 9.84 -8.91 14.20
C LEU A 52 11.36 -9.08 14.05
N GLU A 53 11.86 -10.30 14.17
CA GLU A 53 13.30 -10.57 14.01
C GLU A 53 13.80 -10.23 12.60
N TRP A 54 12.99 -10.51 11.57
CA TRP A 54 13.30 -10.13 10.19
C TRP A 54 13.41 -8.60 10.04
N ARG A 55 12.45 -7.83 10.58
CA ARG A 55 12.46 -6.36 10.57
C ARG A 55 13.66 -5.78 11.34
N LEU A 56 13.98 -6.33 12.51
CA LEU A 56 15.14 -5.90 13.30
C LEU A 56 16.45 -6.19 12.59
N ALA A 57 16.58 -7.35 11.95
CA ALA A 57 17.74 -7.67 11.11
C ALA A 57 17.86 -6.68 9.94
N ALA A 58 16.74 -6.33 9.31
CA ALA A 58 16.71 -5.32 8.25
C ALA A 58 17.14 -3.94 8.72
N TYR A 59 16.65 -3.48 9.86
CA TYR A 59 17.06 -2.21 10.44
C TYR A 59 18.56 -2.18 10.75
N ARG A 60 19.09 -3.22 11.43
CA ARG A 60 20.52 -3.31 11.73
C ARG A 60 21.37 -3.30 10.47
N ARG A 61 20.94 -4.02 9.45
CA ARG A 61 21.63 -4.04 8.16
C ARG A 61 21.62 -2.68 7.49
N TRP A 62 20.47 -2.01 7.49
CA TRP A 62 20.29 -0.68 6.92
C TRP A 62 21.26 0.35 7.52
N LEU A 63 21.50 0.30 8.84
CA LEU A 63 22.47 1.20 9.52
C LEU A 63 23.91 1.07 9.00
N GLU A 64 24.27 -0.08 8.41
CA GLU A 64 25.60 -0.32 7.83
C GLU A 64 25.68 0.07 6.35
N MET A 65 24.57 0.45 5.72
CA MET A 65 24.49 0.76 4.30
C MET A 65 24.65 2.26 4.04
N THR A 66 25.17 2.60 2.87
CA THR A 66 25.28 3.98 2.40
C THR A 66 24.15 4.29 1.42
N PRO A 67 23.44 5.42 1.54
CA PRO A 67 22.43 5.82 0.57
C PRO A 67 23.07 6.04 -0.81
N PRO A 68 22.38 5.66 -1.91
CA PRO A 68 22.94 5.78 -3.25
C PRO A 68 22.97 7.24 -3.73
N GLU A 69 24.09 7.66 -4.33
CA GLU A 69 24.28 9.02 -4.89
C GLU A 69 24.42 9.03 -6.43
N TRP A 70 24.27 7.88 -7.09
CA TRP A 70 24.54 7.73 -8.52
C TRP A 70 23.39 8.20 -9.43
N ALA A 71 22.20 8.43 -8.88
CA ALA A 71 21.04 8.83 -9.66
C ALA A 71 21.10 10.31 -10.04
N SER A 72 20.58 10.67 -11.22
CA SER A 72 20.58 12.07 -11.70
C SER A 72 19.55 12.98 -11.01
N VAL A 73 18.72 12.42 -10.12
CA VAL A 73 17.73 13.16 -9.35
C VAL A 73 18.39 13.87 -8.17
N HIS A 74 18.00 15.12 -7.94
CA HIS A 74 18.54 15.94 -6.86
C HIS A 74 17.41 16.32 -5.92
N TYR A 75 17.57 15.97 -4.64
CA TYR A 75 16.64 16.30 -3.58
C TYR A 75 17.44 16.63 -2.30
N PRO A 76 16.87 17.42 -1.38
CA PRO A 76 17.51 17.66 -0.07
C PRO A 76 17.76 16.34 0.66
N ALA A 77 18.82 16.29 1.47
CA ALA A 77 19.09 15.11 2.28
C ALA A 77 17.85 14.74 3.12
N ILE A 78 17.47 13.47 3.07
CA ILE A 78 16.31 12.95 3.80
C ILE A 78 16.69 12.82 5.27
N ASP A 79 15.97 13.50 6.15
CA ASP A 79 16.06 13.26 7.60
C ASP A 79 15.17 12.08 7.97
N TYR A 80 15.75 10.88 8.00
CA TYR A 80 15.05 9.66 8.42
C TYR A 80 14.56 9.71 9.87
N GLN A 81 15.08 10.63 10.70
CA GLN A 81 14.60 10.79 12.06
C GLN A 81 13.37 11.71 12.17
N ASP A 82 13.07 12.49 11.13
CA ASP A 82 11.90 13.36 11.07
C ASP A 82 10.72 12.72 10.32
N ILE A 83 10.67 11.39 10.25
CA ILE A 83 9.59 10.64 9.60
C ILE A 83 8.70 9.95 10.64
N ILE A 84 7.38 10.02 10.44
CA ILE A 84 6.41 9.15 11.13
C ILE A 84 6.29 7.84 10.34
N TYR A 85 6.73 6.73 10.93
CA TYR A 85 6.80 5.41 10.27
C TYR A 85 5.53 4.55 10.42
N TYR A 86 4.60 4.97 11.30
CA TYR A 86 3.31 4.35 11.45
C TYR A 86 2.27 5.37 11.85
N SER A 87 1.16 5.33 11.14
CA SER A 87 -0.04 6.10 11.41
C SER A 87 -1.21 5.26 10.94
N ALA A 88 -2.14 4.95 11.82
CA ALA A 88 -3.40 4.32 11.47
C ALA A 88 -4.56 5.26 11.81
N PRO A 89 -5.68 5.25 11.08
CA PRO A 89 -6.89 5.93 11.52
C PRO A 89 -7.28 5.45 12.92
N LYS A 90 -7.74 6.34 13.79
CA LYS A 90 -8.35 5.87 15.04
C LYS A 90 -9.60 5.07 14.67
N SER A 91 -9.62 3.80 15.05
CA SER A 91 -10.81 2.95 15.02
C SER A 91 -11.98 3.73 15.60
N GLN A 92 -12.91 4.17 14.74
CA GLN A 92 -14.24 4.48 15.20
C GLN A 92 -14.88 3.13 15.50
N LYS A 93 -14.91 2.75 16.78
CA LYS A 93 -15.65 1.57 17.26
C LYS A 93 -17.13 1.58 16.83
N ASP A 94 -17.60 2.72 16.33
CA ASP A 94 -18.90 2.97 15.73
C ASP A 94 -18.76 3.55 14.30
N GLY A 95 -18.07 2.83 13.40
CA GLY A 95 -18.09 3.17 11.98
C GLY A 95 -19.53 3.14 11.43
N PRO A 96 -19.85 3.95 10.40
CA PRO A 96 -21.19 4.05 9.86
C PRO A 96 -21.68 2.70 9.35
N LYS A 97 -22.89 2.30 9.76
CA LYS A 97 -23.52 1.02 9.42
C LYS A 97 -24.27 1.08 8.09
N SER A 98 -24.33 2.26 7.46
CA SER A 98 -25.03 2.51 6.21
C SER A 98 -24.47 3.74 5.50
N LEU A 99 -24.77 3.87 4.21
CA LEU A 99 -24.36 5.00 3.37
C LEU A 99 -24.86 6.36 3.84
N ASP A 100 -25.96 6.39 4.59
CA ASP A 100 -26.52 7.60 5.17
C ASP A 100 -25.76 8.07 6.42
N GLU A 101 -24.96 7.20 7.04
CA GLU A 101 -24.13 7.51 8.21
C GLU A 101 -22.69 7.89 7.80
N VAL A 102 -22.30 7.68 6.53
CA VAL A 102 -20.97 8.04 6.02
C VAL A 102 -20.85 9.56 5.91
N ASP A 103 -19.69 10.09 6.34
CA ASP A 103 -19.39 11.51 6.25
C ASP A 103 -19.66 12.03 4.82
N PRO A 104 -20.49 13.08 4.65
CA PRO A 104 -20.78 13.69 3.36
C PRO A 104 -19.53 14.08 2.55
N GLU A 105 -18.41 14.38 3.21
CA GLU A 105 -17.13 14.67 2.56
C GLU A 105 -16.48 13.42 1.93
N LEU A 106 -16.62 12.26 2.56
CA LEU A 106 -16.18 10.97 2.02
C LEU A 106 -17.00 10.56 0.80
N LEU A 107 -18.32 10.76 0.85
CA LEU A 107 -19.24 10.48 -0.28
C LEU A 107 -18.96 11.38 -1.48
N LYS A 108 -18.72 12.68 -1.25
CA LYS A 108 -18.26 13.61 -2.29
C LYS A 108 -16.91 13.20 -2.87
N THR A 109 -16.05 12.60 -2.06
CA THR A 109 -14.79 12.06 -2.56
C THR A 109 -15.02 10.87 -3.49
N TYR A 110 -15.87 9.91 -3.13
CA TYR A 110 -16.22 8.80 -4.03
C TYR A 110 -16.82 9.28 -5.36
N GLU A 111 -17.59 10.37 -5.31
CA GLU A 111 -18.13 11.00 -6.51
C GLU A 111 -17.05 11.57 -7.41
N LYS A 112 -16.07 12.27 -6.83
CA LYS A 112 -14.93 12.84 -7.55
C LYS A 112 -13.97 11.79 -8.08
N LEU A 113 -13.86 10.63 -7.43
CA LEU A 113 -13.03 9.50 -7.88
C LEU A 113 -13.66 8.68 -9.02
N GLY A 114 -14.87 9.02 -9.46
CA GLY A 114 -15.55 8.31 -10.55
C GLY A 114 -16.03 6.91 -10.17
N ILE A 115 -16.06 6.57 -8.88
CA ILE A 115 -16.50 5.25 -8.38
C ILE A 115 -18.01 5.13 -8.64
N PRO A 116 -18.49 4.08 -9.35
CA PRO A 116 -19.90 3.88 -9.65
C PRO A 116 -20.79 3.85 -8.40
N LEU A 117 -21.99 4.43 -8.47
CA LEU A 117 -22.96 4.53 -7.35
C LEU A 117 -23.26 3.20 -6.63
N HIS A 118 -23.23 2.08 -7.36
CA HIS A 118 -23.45 0.75 -6.77
C HIS A 118 -22.28 0.28 -5.89
N GLU A 119 -21.04 0.65 -6.25
CA GLU A 119 -19.86 0.41 -5.43
C GLU A 119 -19.84 1.32 -4.20
N ARG A 120 -20.38 2.56 -4.32
CA ARG A 120 -20.52 3.49 -3.18
C ARG A 120 -21.38 2.89 -2.06
N ALA A 121 -22.54 2.31 -2.41
CA ALA A 121 -23.45 1.62 -1.47
C ALA A 121 -22.78 0.48 -0.72
N ILE A 122 -21.87 -0.23 -1.37
CA ILE A 122 -21.14 -1.36 -0.80
C ILE A 122 -19.97 -0.86 0.06
N LEU A 123 -19.22 0.14 -0.41
CA LEU A 123 -18.11 0.78 0.31
C LEU A 123 -18.55 1.53 1.57
N ALA A 124 -19.82 1.93 1.65
CA ALA A 124 -20.37 2.52 2.85
C ALA A 124 -20.90 1.51 3.87
N GLY A 125 -21.20 0.28 3.44
CA GLY A 125 -21.57 -0.83 4.33
C GLY A 125 -20.37 -1.65 4.80
N VAL A 126 -19.26 -1.57 4.08
CA VAL A 126 -17.93 -2.00 4.52
C VAL A 126 -17.35 -0.84 5.30
N ALA A 127 -17.03 -1.05 6.59
CA ALA A 127 -16.58 0.00 7.49
C ALA A 127 -15.54 0.94 6.85
N VAL A 128 -15.65 2.23 7.17
CA VAL A 128 -14.74 3.34 6.79
C VAL A 128 -13.25 2.99 6.98
N ASP A 129 -12.92 2.01 7.80
CA ASP A 129 -11.56 1.41 7.91
C ASP A 129 -10.96 0.98 6.57
N ALA A 130 -11.77 0.47 5.63
CA ALA A 130 -11.25 0.01 4.34
C ALA A 130 -10.63 1.17 3.53
N VAL A 131 -11.18 2.40 3.64
CA VAL A 131 -10.87 3.55 2.77
C VAL A 131 -9.53 4.20 3.10
N PHE A 132 -9.05 3.99 4.31
CA PHE A 132 -7.86 4.63 4.83
C PHE A 132 -6.67 3.67 4.97
N ASP A 133 -6.91 2.36 5.00
CA ASP A 133 -5.89 1.32 4.80
C ASP A 133 -6.40 0.33 3.75
N SER A 134 -5.85 0.43 2.53
CA SER A 134 -5.99 -0.53 1.43
C SER A 134 -7.41 -1.09 1.20
N VAL A 135 -8.32 -0.30 0.59
CA VAL A 135 -9.56 -0.89 0.03
C VAL A 135 -9.13 -1.77 -1.14
N SER A 136 -9.03 -3.06 -0.89
CA SER A 136 -9.11 -4.02 -1.97
C SER A 136 -10.56 -4.12 -2.40
N VAL A 137 -10.78 -4.26 -3.71
CA VAL A 137 -12.04 -4.77 -4.30
C VAL A 137 -12.43 -6.15 -3.73
N ALA A 138 -11.60 -6.71 -2.82
CA ALA A 138 -11.83 -7.96 -2.13
C ALA A 138 -13.12 -7.97 -1.32
N THR A 139 -13.59 -6.91 -0.66
CA THR A 139 -14.79 -7.05 0.20
C THR A 139 -16.06 -7.47 -0.55
N THR A 140 -16.21 -7.10 -1.83
CA THR A 140 -17.36 -7.51 -2.65
C THR A 140 -17.20 -8.91 -3.26
N PHE A 141 -15.97 -9.42 -3.38
CA PHE A 141 -15.65 -10.68 -4.07
C PHE A 141 -14.89 -11.69 -3.20
N LYS A 142 -14.68 -11.42 -1.90
CA LYS A 142 -13.86 -12.21 -0.97
C LYS A 142 -14.31 -13.66 -0.96
N ASP A 143 -15.62 -13.87 -0.86
CA ASP A 143 -16.24 -15.20 -0.84
C ASP A 143 -16.00 -15.94 -2.17
N LYS A 144 -16.17 -15.27 -3.31
CA LYS A 144 -15.95 -15.87 -4.64
C LYS A 144 -14.48 -16.19 -4.93
N LEU A 145 -13.56 -15.37 -4.41
CA LEU A 145 -12.13 -15.63 -4.49
C LEU A 145 -11.74 -16.80 -3.57
N ALA A 146 -12.27 -16.80 -2.34
CA ALA A 146 -12.06 -17.86 -1.36
C ALA A 146 -12.60 -19.22 -1.82
N GLU A 147 -13.75 -19.26 -2.51
CA GLU A 147 -14.30 -20.47 -3.15
C GLU A 147 -13.31 -21.13 -4.14
N LYS A 148 -12.43 -20.32 -4.75
CA LYS A 148 -11.36 -20.78 -5.65
C LYS A 148 -10.02 -20.97 -4.95
N GLY A 149 -9.96 -20.79 -3.63
CA GLY A 149 -8.73 -20.82 -2.85
C GLY A 149 -7.79 -19.63 -3.10
N ILE A 150 -8.27 -18.56 -3.75
CA ILE A 150 -7.50 -17.35 -3.97
C ILE A 150 -7.49 -16.55 -2.67
N ILE A 151 -6.29 -16.15 -2.25
CA ILE A 151 -6.09 -15.23 -1.12
C ILE A 151 -5.80 -13.87 -1.72
N PHE A 152 -6.64 -12.88 -1.41
CA PHE A 152 -6.38 -11.48 -1.72
C PHE A 152 -6.78 -10.65 -0.51
N CYS A 153 -5.78 -10.09 0.15
CA CYS A 153 -5.93 -9.36 1.41
C CYS A 153 -4.81 -8.32 1.57
N SER A 154 -4.86 -7.55 2.65
CA SER A 154 -3.69 -6.74 3.03
C SER A 154 -2.54 -7.64 3.48
N PHE A 155 -1.31 -7.10 3.43
CA PHE A 155 -0.13 -7.80 3.92
C PHE A 155 -0.27 -8.11 5.41
N SER A 156 -0.81 -7.17 6.19
CA SER A 156 -1.08 -7.35 7.62
C SER A 156 -2.07 -8.51 7.90
N GLU A 157 -3.15 -8.63 7.12
CA GLU A 157 -4.07 -9.78 7.21
C GLU A 157 -3.38 -11.10 6.85
N ALA A 158 -2.52 -11.11 5.82
CA ALA A 158 -1.79 -12.31 5.42
C ALA A 158 -0.79 -12.76 6.49
N VAL A 159 -0.13 -11.83 7.18
CA VAL A 159 0.78 -12.15 8.28
C VAL A 159 0.05 -12.85 9.43
N GLN A 160 -1.20 -12.47 9.71
CA GLN A 160 -1.98 -13.05 10.80
C GLN A 160 -2.63 -14.39 10.42
N HIS A 161 -3.19 -14.48 9.20
CA HIS A 161 -4.00 -15.65 8.78
C HIS A 161 -3.22 -16.67 7.94
N HIS A 162 -2.13 -16.26 7.29
CA HIS A 162 -1.31 -17.07 6.39
C HIS A 162 0.21 -16.92 6.66
N PRO A 163 0.67 -16.96 7.93
CA PRO A 163 2.07 -16.68 8.28
C PRO A 163 3.06 -17.64 7.62
N GLU A 164 2.66 -18.88 7.33
CA GLU A 164 3.48 -19.87 6.62
C GLU A 164 3.78 -19.47 5.18
N LEU A 165 2.79 -18.97 4.44
CA LEU A 165 2.98 -18.50 3.07
C LEU A 165 3.84 -17.24 3.06
N VAL A 166 3.56 -16.29 3.95
CA VAL A 166 4.39 -15.08 4.09
C VAL A 166 5.83 -15.47 4.41
N ARG A 167 6.06 -16.34 5.39
CA ARG A 167 7.41 -16.79 5.76
C ARG A 167 8.14 -17.52 4.63
N GLN A 168 7.42 -18.25 3.79
CA GLN A 168 8.00 -18.99 2.68
C GLN A 168 8.50 -18.08 1.56
N TYR A 169 7.78 -16.99 1.27
CA TYR A 169 8.03 -16.17 0.08
C TYR A 169 8.57 -14.76 0.34
N LEU A 170 8.35 -14.20 1.54
CA LEU A 170 8.84 -12.86 1.88
C LEU A 170 10.36 -12.77 1.76
N GLY A 171 10.83 -11.83 0.93
CA GLY A 171 12.25 -11.56 0.72
C GLY A 171 12.98 -12.59 -0.13
N THR A 172 12.24 -13.49 -0.81
CA THR A 172 12.84 -14.48 -1.73
C THR A 172 13.27 -13.85 -3.05
N VAL A 173 12.60 -12.78 -3.49
CA VAL A 173 12.91 -12.04 -4.71
C VAL A 173 13.67 -10.76 -4.37
N VAL A 174 13.18 -10.00 -3.39
CA VAL A 174 13.82 -8.76 -2.92
C VAL A 174 14.29 -8.96 -1.48
N PRO A 175 15.49 -9.52 -1.27
CA PRO A 175 16.02 -9.77 0.07
C PRO A 175 16.31 -8.44 0.79
N VAL A 176 16.40 -8.52 2.12
CA VAL A 176 16.71 -7.36 2.98
C VAL A 176 17.96 -6.59 2.52
N GLN A 177 18.97 -7.28 2.01
CA GLN A 177 20.24 -6.69 1.59
C GLN A 177 20.27 -6.20 0.13
N ASP A 178 19.15 -6.24 -0.58
CA ASP A 178 19.09 -5.90 -2.02
C ASP A 178 19.62 -4.48 -2.29
N ASN A 179 19.09 -3.49 -1.57
CA ASN A 179 19.57 -2.11 -1.64
C ASN A 179 19.17 -1.33 -0.37
N PHE A 180 19.67 -0.09 -0.26
CA PHE A 180 19.44 0.79 0.89
C PHE A 180 17.94 0.99 1.18
N TYR A 181 17.12 1.26 0.17
CA TYR A 181 15.68 1.50 0.34
C TYR A 181 14.89 0.21 0.56
N ALA A 182 15.32 -0.91 0.01
CA ALA A 182 14.73 -2.23 0.29
C ALA A 182 14.96 -2.65 1.75
N ALA A 183 16.15 -2.40 2.31
CA ALA A 183 16.45 -2.63 3.72
C ALA A 183 15.59 -1.74 4.64
N LEU A 184 15.47 -0.45 4.28
CA LEU A 184 14.59 0.49 4.99
C LEU A 184 13.14 0.02 4.95
N ASN A 185 12.58 -0.25 3.76
CA ASN A 185 11.23 -0.78 3.59
C ASN A 185 11.03 -2.03 4.45
N SER A 186 11.96 -2.99 4.38
CA SER A 186 11.89 -4.23 5.16
C SER A 186 11.82 -3.99 6.67
N ALA A 187 12.46 -2.95 7.20
CA ALA A 187 12.37 -2.60 8.62
C ALA A 187 10.97 -2.05 8.99
N VAL A 188 10.39 -1.18 8.16
CA VAL A 188 9.29 -0.29 8.57
C VAL A 188 7.99 -0.41 7.77
N PHE A 189 7.92 -1.27 6.75
CA PHE A 189 6.73 -1.38 5.92
C PHE A 189 5.50 -1.68 6.77
N SER A 190 4.41 -0.99 6.47
CA SER A 190 3.27 -0.88 7.38
C SER A 190 1.96 -1.43 6.83
N ASP A 191 1.93 -2.09 5.69
CA ASP A 191 0.95 -1.79 4.65
C ASP A 191 1.36 -2.54 3.37
N GLY A 192 0.41 -3.00 2.57
CA GLY A 192 0.64 -3.49 1.23
C GLY A 192 -0.34 -4.60 0.88
N SER A 193 -0.13 -5.20 -0.28
CA SER A 193 -1.02 -6.23 -0.81
C SER A 193 -0.41 -7.62 -0.70
N PHE A 194 -1.23 -8.61 -0.34
CA PHE A 194 -0.86 -10.02 -0.45
C PHE A 194 -1.83 -10.74 -1.38
N VAL A 195 -1.28 -11.44 -2.36
CA VAL A 195 -2.04 -12.25 -3.31
C VAL A 195 -1.42 -13.63 -3.39
N TYR A 196 -2.23 -14.67 -3.23
CA TYR A 196 -1.84 -16.05 -3.54
C TYR A 196 -2.89 -16.69 -4.43
N ILE A 197 -2.44 -17.25 -5.57
CA ILE A 197 -3.27 -18.00 -6.51
C ILE A 197 -2.84 -19.47 -6.45
N PRO A 198 -3.75 -20.40 -6.09
CA PRO A 198 -3.40 -21.81 -5.95
C PRO A 198 -3.15 -22.51 -7.29
N PRO A 199 -2.58 -23.72 -7.28
CA PRO A 199 -2.26 -24.48 -8.49
C PRO A 199 -3.42 -24.63 -9.47
N GLY A 200 -3.17 -24.35 -10.75
CA GLY A 200 -4.14 -24.51 -11.85
C GLY A 200 -5.30 -23.52 -11.84
N VAL A 201 -5.30 -22.54 -10.93
CA VAL A 201 -6.38 -21.55 -10.83
C VAL A 201 -6.07 -20.33 -11.68
N ARG A 202 -6.99 -20.03 -12.60
CA ARG A 202 -7.06 -18.74 -13.29
C ARG A 202 -7.97 -17.80 -12.51
N CYS A 203 -7.41 -16.70 -12.01
CA CYS A 203 -8.19 -15.66 -11.32
C CYS A 203 -9.34 -15.20 -12.23
N PRO A 204 -10.59 -15.21 -11.75
CA PRO A 204 -11.76 -14.95 -12.59
C PRO A 204 -11.93 -13.47 -12.96
N MET A 205 -11.14 -12.59 -12.35
CA MET A 205 -11.22 -11.14 -12.51
C MET A 205 -9.85 -10.50 -12.34
N GLU A 206 -9.75 -9.22 -12.70
CA GLU A 206 -8.57 -8.42 -12.38
C GLU A 206 -8.64 -7.97 -10.92
N LEU A 207 -7.56 -8.20 -10.18
CA LEU A 207 -7.41 -7.70 -8.82
C LEU A 207 -6.90 -6.26 -8.90
N SER A 208 -7.47 -5.38 -8.10
CA SER A 208 -7.06 -3.99 -8.05
C SER A 208 -6.98 -3.51 -6.62
N THR A 209 -5.92 -2.78 -6.30
CA THR A 209 -5.78 -2.04 -5.05
C THR A 209 -5.58 -0.57 -5.34
N TYR A 210 -6.31 0.26 -4.60
CA TYR A 210 -6.21 1.70 -4.67
C TYR A 210 -5.69 2.24 -3.34
N PHE A 211 -4.48 2.76 -3.35
CA PHE A 211 -3.89 3.41 -2.18
C PHE A 211 -4.20 4.91 -2.23
N ARG A 212 -4.83 5.44 -1.19
CA ARG A 212 -5.07 6.88 -1.04
C ARG A 212 -4.32 7.44 0.15
N ILE A 213 -3.43 8.38 -0.14
CA ILE A 213 -2.55 9.03 0.83
C ILE A 213 -3.28 10.20 1.49
N ASN A 214 -3.60 10.09 2.78
CA ASN A 214 -4.24 11.18 3.52
C ASN A 214 -3.36 11.80 4.62
N ALA A 215 -2.55 11.02 5.35
CA ALA A 215 -1.78 11.54 6.49
C ALA A 215 -0.59 12.44 6.07
N LYS A 216 -0.48 13.64 6.66
CA LYS A 216 0.66 14.56 6.46
C LYS A 216 1.89 14.01 7.21
N ASN A 217 3.09 14.19 6.65
CA ASN A 217 4.38 13.81 7.28
C ASN A 217 4.58 12.32 7.62
N THR A 218 3.87 11.41 6.94
CA THR A 218 4.07 9.96 7.08
C THR A 218 4.97 9.44 5.95
N GLY A 219 5.95 8.61 6.29
CA GLY A 219 6.74 7.90 5.29
C GLY A 219 5.92 6.75 4.70
N GLN A 220 5.94 6.60 3.38
CA GLN A 220 5.14 5.58 2.71
C GLN A 220 6.01 4.37 2.38
N PHE A 221 5.81 3.32 3.16
CA PHE A 221 6.52 2.06 3.02
C PHE A 221 5.48 0.95 2.88
N GLU A 222 5.24 0.56 1.64
CA GLU A 222 4.35 -0.54 1.29
C GLU A 222 5.13 -1.73 0.77
N ARG A 223 4.59 -2.92 1.00
CA ARG A 223 5.15 -4.16 0.45
C ARG A 223 4.06 -5.02 -0.17
N THR A 224 4.15 -5.22 -1.48
CA THR A 224 3.25 -6.09 -2.24
C THR A 224 3.92 -7.43 -2.49
N LEU A 225 3.25 -8.53 -2.16
CA LEU A 225 3.71 -9.90 -2.39
C LEU A 225 2.64 -10.69 -3.14
N ILE A 226 2.93 -11.05 -4.39
CA ILE A 226 2.03 -11.80 -5.28
C ILE A 226 2.67 -13.13 -5.63
N ILE A 227 2.00 -14.23 -5.29
CA ILE A 227 2.40 -15.59 -5.61
C ILE A 227 1.36 -16.21 -6.54
N ALA A 228 1.79 -16.64 -7.72
CA ALA A 228 1.01 -17.49 -8.61
C ALA A 228 1.66 -18.88 -8.62
N ASP A 229 0.98 -19.86 -8.05
CA ASP A 229 1.45 -21.25 -8.02
C ASP A 229 1.39 -21.89 -9.42
N ARG A 230 1.83 -23.13 -9.57
CA ARG A 230 1.96 -23.80 -10.86
C ARG A 230 0.67 -23.75 -11.68
N ASP A 231 0.80 -23.48 -12.97
CA ASP A 231 -0.31 -23.34 -13.92
C ASP A 231 -1.36 -22.27 -13.53
N ALA A 232 -1.04 -21.35 -12.60
CA ALA A 232 -1.96 -20.32 -12.14
C ALA A 232 -1.89 -19.02 -12.98
N TYR A 233 -2.93 -18.19 -12.90
CA TYR A 233 -2.95 -16.89 -13.57
C TYR A 233 -3.60 -15.81 -12.70
N VAL A 234 -3.00 -14.61 -12.70
CA VAL A 234 -3.58 -13.39 -12.13
C VAL A 234 -3.27 -12.16 -12.98
N SER A 235 -4.24 -11.24 -13.04
CA SER A 235 -4.05 -9.87 -13.49
C SER A 235 -4.22 -8.96 -12.28
N TYR A 236 -3.21 -8.18 -11.96
CA TYR A 236 -3.18 -7.26 -10.82
C TYR A 236 -2.87 -5.85 -11.28
N LEU A 237 -3.64 -4.89 -10.78
CA LEU A 237 -3.50 -3.46 -11.03
C LEU A 237 -3.23 -2.72 -9.72
N GLU A 238 -2.13 -2.00 -9.66
CA GLU A 238 -1.77 -1.12 -8.56
C GLU A 238 -1.99 0.32 -8.98
N GLY A 239 -2.88 1.03 -8.28
CA GLY A 239 -3.10 2.46 -8.45
C GLY A 239 -2.61 3.24 -7.24
N CYS A 240 -1.77 4.25 -7.48
CA CYS A 240 -1.46 5.28 -6.49
C CYS A 240 -1.84 6.64 -7.09
N THR A 241 -2.64 7.40 -6.35
CA THR A 241 -2.92 8.80 -6.69
C THR A 241 -2.66 9.64 -5.45
N ALA A 242 -1.72 10.57 -5.55
CA ALA A 242 -1.43 11.50 -4.48
C ALA A 242 -2.05 12.88 -4.81
N PRO A 243 -2.68 13.57 -3.84
CA PRO A 243 -2.91 15.00 -4.01
C PRO A 243 -1.54 15.70 -4.16
N MET A 244 -1.40 16.61 -5.13
CA MET A 244 -0.21 17.47 -5.19
C MET A 244 -0.09 18.24 -3.88
N ARG A 245 1.03 18.07 -3.17
CA ARG A 245 1.33 18.75 -1.92
C ARG A 245 2.61 19.55 -2.07
N ASP A 246 2.72 20.64 -1.31
CA ASP A 246 3.92 21.50 -1.28
C ASP A 246 5.12 20.86 -0.54
N GLU A 247 4.92 19.73 0.14
CA GLU A 247 5.95 19.03 0.94
C GLU A 247 6.38 17.70 0.29
N ASN A 248 7.70 17.46 0.25
CA ASN A 248 8.26 16.20 -0.25
C ASN A 248 7.95 15.04 0.70
N GLN A 249 7.47 13.92 0.16
CA GLN A 249 7.24 12.68 0.91
C GLN A 249 8.09 11.54 0.33
N LEU A 250 8.70 10.74 1.20
CA LEU A 250 9.41 9.54 0.78
C LEU A 250 8.42 8.39 0.57
N HIS A 251 8.34 7.91 -0.66
CA HIS A 251 7.64 6.69 -1.04
C HIS A 251 8.67 5.64 -1.48
N ALA A 252 8.76 4.54 -0.73
CA ALA A 252 9.68 3.44 -1.00
C ALA A 252 8.93 2.11 -0.92
N ALA A 253 8.28 1.75 -2.02
CA ALA A 253 7.57 0.48 -2.19
C ALA A 253 8.52 -0.66 -2.54
N VAL A 254 8.17 -1.88 -2.11
CA VAL A 254 8.79 -3.12 -2.59
C VAL A 254 7.70 -4.05 -3.11
N VAL A 255 7.88 -4.56 -4.33
CA VAL A 255 6.96 -5.49 -4.97
C VAL A 255 7.70 -6.80 -5.27
N GLU A 256 7.19 -7.91 -4.75
CA GLU A 256 7.69 -9.26 -5.02
C GLU A 256 6.64 -10.05 -5.80
N LEU A 257 7.00 -10.48 -7.03
CA LEU A 257 6.16 -11.31 -7.89
C LEU A 257 6.80 -12.69 -8.05
N VAL A 258 6.14 -13.73 -7.56
CA VAL A 258 6.61 -15.12 -7.62
C VAL A 258 5.68 -15.91 -8.52
N ALA A 259 6.13 -16.19 -9.75
CA ALA A 259 5.44 -17.08 -10.68
C ALA A 259 6.13 -18.46 -10.67
N LEU A 260 5.41 -19.49 -10.25
CA LEU A 260 5.88 -20.88 -10.30
C LEU A 260 5.68 -21.48 -11.70
N GLU A 261 5.90 -22.79 -11.84
CA GLU A 261 5.91 -23.49 -13.13
C GLU A 261 4.66 -23.20 -13.98
N ASN A 262 4.84 -22.71 -15.21
CA ASN A 262 3.76 -22.32 -16.13
C ASN A 262 2.78 -21.25 -15.62
N ALA A 263 3.06 -20.61 -14.49
CA ALA A 263 2.22 -19.56 -13.94
C ALA A 263 2.41 -18.25 -14.72
N GLN A 264 1.39 -17.39 -14.73
CA GLN A 264 1.43 -16.09 -15.38
C GLN A 264 0.87 -14.99 -14.47
N ILE A 265 1.68 -13.96 -14.24
CA ILE A 265 1.29 -12.74 -13.54
C ILE A 265 1.29 -11.59 -14.56
N LYS A 266 0.14 -10.95 -14.76
CA LYS A 266 0.03 -9.65 -15.43
C LYS A 266 0.00 -8.58 -14.36
N TYR A 267 1.05 -7.77 -14.28
CA TYR A 267 1.17 -6.68 -13.31
C TYR A 267 1.09 -5.34 -14.04
N SER A 268 0.21 -4.45 -13.57
CA SER A 268 0.02 -3.11 -14.12
C SER A 268 0.13 -2.10 -13.00
N THR A 269 0.86 -1.00 -13.20
CA THR A 269 0.94 0.10 -12.25
C THR A 269 0.55 1.40 -12.93
N VAL A 270 -0.29 2.19 -12.25
CA VAL A 270 -0.64 3.55 -12.65
C VAL A 270 -0.32 4.48 -11.47
N GLN A 271 0.65 5.36 -11.68
CA GLN A 271 1.05 6.39 -10.73
C GLN A 271 0.78 7.76 -11.37
N ASN A 272 -0.01 8.60 -10.68
CA ASN A 272 -0.36 9.96 -11.10
C ASN A 272 -0.26 10.90 -9.90
#